data_AF-Q3ZJ76-F1
#
_entry.id   AF-Q3ZJ76-F1
#
_cell.length_a   1.000
_cell.length_b   1.000
_cell.length_c   1.000
_cell.angle_alpha   90.00
_cell.angle_beta   90.00
_cell.angle_gamma   90.00
#
_symmetry.space_group_name_H-M   'P 1'
#
loop_
_entity.id
_entity.type
_entity.pdbx_description
1 polymer ?
#
loop_
_entity_poly.entity_id
_entity_poly.type
_entity_poly.pdbx_seq_one_letter_code
_entity_poly.pdbx_strand_id
1 'polypeptide(L)' 'MTLIFQLTLFAFVGLSFLLVVGVPVVFASPNGWTENKQVVFSGIGFWFLLVFAVGILNSFVI' A
#
# COMPACT_ATOMS: atom_id res chain seq x y z
N MET A 1 14.30 16.54 -3.05
CA MET A 1 13.00 15.90 -2.75
C MET A 1 12.60 14.88 -3.80
N THR A 2 13.03 15.04 -5.06
CA THR A 2 12.72 14.11 -6.18
C THR A 2 13.02 12.63 -5.89
N LEU A 3 14.21 12.29 -5.34
CA LEU A 3 14.55 10.90 -5.02
C LEU A 3 13.59 10.30 -3.98
N ILE A 4 13.25 11.05 -2.92
CA ILE A 4 12.32 10.61 -1.87
C ILE A 4 10.92 10.42 -2.45
N PHE A 5 10.47 11.34 -3.31
CA PHE A 5 9.19 11.22 -4.01
C PHE A 5 9.13 9.98 -4.90
N GLN A 6 10.17 9.72 -5.70
CA GLN A 6 10.23 8.55 -6.59
C GLN A 6 10.23 7.23 -5.81
N LEU A 7 11.00 7.14 -4.72
CA LEU A 7 10.99 5.94 -3.86
C LEU A 7 9.64 5.74 -3.16
N THR A 8 9.01 6.82 -2.68
CA THR A 8 7.65 6.76 -2.08
C THR A 8 6.61 6.29 -3.09
N LEU A 9 6.67 6.83 -4.33
CA LEU A 9 5.77 6.43 -5.41
C LEU A 9 6.00 4.97 -5.83
N PHE A 10 7.26 4.54 -5.92
CA PHE A 10 7.59 3.14 -6.20
C PHE A 10 7.03 2.19 -5.12
N ALA A 11 7.21 2.55 -3.84
CA ALA A 11 6.64 1.80 -2.72
C ALA A 11 5.10 1.75 -2.78
N PHE A 12 4.45 2.87 -3.14
CA PHE A 12 3.00 2.95 -3.30
C PHE A 12 2.50 2.02 -4.41
N VAL A 13 3.16 2.01 -5.57
CA VAL A 13 2.82 1.11 -6.69
C VAL A 13 3.05 -0.35 -6.30
N GLY A 14 4.20 -0.67 -5.69
CA GLY A 14 4.51 -2.02 -5.24
C GLY A 14 3.51 -2.55 -4.22
N LEU A 15 3.16 -1.74 -3.21
CA LEU A 15 2.15 -2.11 -2.23
C LEU A 15 0.76 -2.26 -2.85
N SER A 16 0.40 -1.40 -3.81
CA SER A 16 -0.86 -1.52 -4.55
C SER A 16 -0.94 -2.85 -5.29
N PHE A 17 0.12 -3.25 -5.98
CA PHE A 17 0.19 -4.54 -6.65
C PHE A 17 0.03 -5.71 -5.67
N LEU A 18 0.71 -5.64 -4.51
CA LEU A 18 0.57 -6.64 -3.45
C LEU A 18 -0.85 -6.72 -2.91
N LEU A 19 -1.54 -5.59 -2.70
CA LEU A 19 -2.92 -5.57 -2.22
C LEU A 19 -3.91 -6.08 -3.29
N VAL A 20 -3.71 -5.74 -4.56
CA VAL A 20 -4.55 -6.22 -5.69
C VAL A 20 -4.54 -7.74 -5.79
N VAL A 21 -3.38 -8.38 -5.58
CA VAL A 21 -3.27 -9.84 -5.60
C VAL A 21 -3.63 -10.46 -4.25
N GLY A 22 -3.09 -9.90 -3.17
CA GLY A 22 -3.17 -10.47 -1.83
C GLY A 22 -4.58 -10.45 -1.24
N VAL A 23 -5.35 -9.37 -1.45
CA VAL A 23 -6.71 -9.27 -0.86
C VAL A 23 -7.66 -10.33 -1.42
N PRO A 24 -7.78 -10.54 -2.75
CA PRO A 24 -8.58 -11.65 -3.29
C PRO A 24 -8.11 -13.02 -2.82
N VAL A 25 -6.79 -13.26 -2.76
CA VAL A 25 -6.22 -14.54 -2.28
C VAL A 25 -6.60 -14.80 -0.83
N VAL A 26 -6.51 -13.79 0.05
CA VAL A 26 -6.92 -13.89 1.45
C VAL A 26 -8.41 -14.19 1.58
N PHE A 27 -9.25 -13.55 0.77
CA PHE A 27 -10.70 -13.78 0.81
C PHE A 27 -11.12 -15.15 0.28
N ALA A 28 -10.39 -15.70 -0.69
CA ALA A 28 -10.69 -17.00 -1.28
C ALA A 28 -10.08 -18.19 -0.51
N SER A 29 -9.13 -17.95 0.39
CA SER A 29 -8.43 -19.02 1.14
C SER A 29 -9.25 -19.52 2.33
N PRO A 30 -9.24 -20.83 2.63
CA PRO A 30 -9.83 -21.37 3.87
C PRO A 30 -9.24 -20.68 5.10
N ASN A 31 -10.09 -20.18 6.00
CA ASN A 31 -9.69 -19.36 7.17
C ASN A 31 -8.86 -18.10 6.86
N GLY A 32 -8.70 -17.74 5.58
CA GLY A 32 -7.78 -16.69 5.16
C GLY A 32 -8.07 -15.36 5.84
N TRP A 33 -9.34 -14.99 5.96
CA TRP A 33 -9.74 -13.79 6.69
C TRP A 33 -9.38 -13.82 8.17
N THR A 34 -9.67 -14.92 8.87
CA THR A 34 -9.40 -15.05 10.31
C THR A 34 -7.91 -14.93 10.60
N GLU A 35 -7.08 -15.54 9.76
CA GLU A 35 -5.62 -15.58 9.94
C GLU A 35 -4.91 -14.29 9.47
N ASN A 36 -5.41 -13.63 8.41
CA ASN A 36 -4.70 -12.55 7.74
C ASN A 36 -5.36 -11.17 7.85
N LYS A 37 -6.47 -11.03 8.59
CA LYS A 37 -7.17 -9.75 8.79
C LYS A 37 -6.24 -8.61 9.20
N GLN A 38 -5.37 -8.84 10.17
CA GLN A 38 -4.44 -7.81 10.66
C GLN A 38 -3.43 -7.40 9.58
N VAL A 39 -2.96 -8.34 8.76
CA VAL A 39 -2.05 -8.07 7.64
C VAL A 39 -2.74 -7.23 6.58
N VAL A 40 -3.98 -7.58 6.21
CA VAL A 40 -4.78 -6.81 5.25
C VAL A 40 -5.02 -5.38 5.77
N PHE A 41 -5.44 -5.22 7.03
CA PHE A 41 -5.66 -3.89 7.60
C PHE A 41 -4.38 -3.07 7.73
N SER A 42 -3.25 -3.68 8.11
CA SER A 42 -1.95 -3.01 8.13
C SER A 42 -1.54 -2.55 6.74
N GLY A 43 -1.71 -3.41 5.72
CA GLY A 43 -1.43 -3.09 4.32
C GLY A 43 -2.28 -1.92 3.80
N ILE A 44 -3.59 -1.93 4.06
CA ILE A 44 -4.51 -0.83 3.69
C ILE A 44 -4.14 0.47 4.42
N GLY A 45 -3.84 0.40 5.72
CA GLY A 45 -3.43 1.56 6.50
C GLY A 45 -2.14 2.18 5.97
N PHE A 46 -1.14 1.34 5.66
CA PHE A 46 0.11 1.80 5.06
C PHE A 46 -0.09 2.36 3.65
N TRP A 47 -0.97 1.75 2.85
CA TRP A 47 -1.34 2.25 1.53
C TRP A 47 -1.98 3.64 1.62
N PHE A 48 -2.88 3.86 2.57
CA PHE A 48 -3.50 5.17 2.81
C PHE A 48 -2.45 6.22 3.20
N LEU A 49 -1.52 5.89 4.11
CA LEU A 49 -0.41 6.78 4.47
C LEU A 49 0.44 7.16 3.25
N LEU A 50 0.73 6.20 2.37
CA LEU A 50 1.49 6.45 1.15
C LEU A 50 0.76 7.40 0.19
N VAL A 51 -0.57 7.36 0.09
CA VAL A 51 -1.35 8.33 -0.71
C VAL A 51 -1.07 9.76 -0.24
N PHE A 52 -1.17 10.03 1.07
CA PHE A 52 -0.88 11.36 1.60
C PHE A 52 0.60 11.73 1.44
N ALA A 53 1.51 10.77 1.68
CA ALA A 53 2.93 11.02 1.53
C ALA A 53 3.27 11.45 0.09
N VAL A 54 2.77 10.74 -0.92
CA VAL A 54 2.93 11.12 -2.33
C VAL A 54 2.34 12.50 -2.59
N GLY A 55 1.12 12.78 -2.12
CA GLY A 55 0.46 14.07 -2.32
C GLY A 55 1.20 15.25 -1.67
N ILE A 56 1.72 15.06 -0.45
CA ILE A 56 2.51 16.09 0.26
C ILE A 56 3.87 16.28 -0.43
N LEU A 57 4.57 15.19 -0.76
CA LEU A 57 5.87 15.25 -1.42
C LEU A 57 5.79 15.91 -2.81
N ASN A 58 4.65 15.79 -3.49
CA ASN A 58 4.40 16.44 -4.78
C ASN A 58 4.60 17.96 -4.71
N SER A 59 4.21 18.62 -3.60
CA SER A 59 4.38 20.05 -3.37
C SER A 59 5.84 20.52 -3.23
N PHE A 60 6.80 19.58 -3.15
CA PHE A 60 8.24 19.87 -3.07
C PHE A 60 9.02 19.42 -4.31
N VAL A 61 8.33 18.92 -5.34
CA VAL A 61 8.95 18.40 -6.57
C VAL A 61 8.42 19.11 -7.81
N ILE A 62 7.11 19.39 -7.85
CA ILE A 62 6.47 20.26 -8.85
C ILE A 62 6.53 21.70 -8.34
#